data_AF-A0A559PNX5-F1
#
_entry.id   AF-A0A559PNX5-F1
#
_cell.length_a   1.000
_cell.length_b   1.000
_cell.length_c   1.000
_cell.angle_alpha   90.00
_cell.angle_beta   90.00
_cell.angle_gamma   90.00
#
_symmetry.space_group_name_H-M   'P 1'
#
loop_
_entity.id
_entity.type
_entity.pdbx_description
1 polymer ?
#
loop_
_entity_poly.entity_id
_entity_poly.type
_entity_poly.pdbx_seq_one_letter_code
_entity_poly.pdbx_strand_id
1 'polypeptide(L)'
;MIKTNPNYCEITKGKDELIKCIKLAISSYLKSKSYPIKVIEEIVNEKFISSNPSYYLYYPYLFNDYFQVKNKETLNLLSISGILYYKAIILIDDIFDNKDSKYKFQKFFIANICQEETIKILSSLFSANSDFWKTWNVRKFEYAKAYRLDKNLKSIQNFSEFVVLADYKSAFGKIAIDCLFYLSNKKEKTMYKALLESHNLFYAGFRIMDDIIDYTEDVKNGQFNISK
;
A
#
# COMPACT_ATOMS: atom_id res chain seq x y z
N MET A 1 -16.63 5.89 16.84
CA MET A 1 -15.99 6.85 15.91
C MET A 1 -14.48 6.75 16.09
N ILE A 2 -13.77 6.27 15.08
CA ILE A 2 -12.30 6.33 15.05
C ILE A 2 -11.94 7.83 14.99
N LYS A 3 -11.38 8.36 16.08
CA LYS A 3 -10.85 9.73 16.10
C LYS A 3 -9.53 9.70 15.34
N THR A 4 -9.54 10.23 14.12
CA THR A 4 -8.32 10.43 13.33
C THR A 4 -7.54 11.63 13.85
N ASN A 5 -6.21 11.53 13.79
CA ASN A 5 -5.21 12.46 14.32
C ASN A 5 -5.47 13.94 13.92
N PRO A 6 -5.56 14.88 14.87
CA PRO A 6 -5.73 16.31 14.59
C PRO A 6 -4.46 17.04 14.10
N ASN A 7 -3.29 16.39 14.07
CA ASN A 7 -2.00 17.01 13.72
C ASN A 7 -1.52 16.75 12.29
N TYR A 8 -2.32 16.07 11.46
CA TYR A 8 -2.21 16.26 10.02
C TYR A 8 -2.98 17.53 9.69
N CYS A 9 -2.32 18.53 9.09
CA CYS A 9 -3.06 19.66 8.54
C CYS A 9 -4.10 19.10 7.57
N GLU A 10 -5.34 19.10 8.05
CA GLU A 10 -6.57 19.10 7.30
C GLU A 10 -7.03 17.75 6.70
N ILE A 11 -7.65 16.92 7.56
CA ILE A 11 -8.86 16.16 7.16
C ILE A 11 -10.08 17.13 7.05
N THR A 12 -9.83 18.44 6.93
CA THR A 12 -10.81 19.49 6.61
C THR A 12 -10.71 19.93 5.15
N LYS A 13 -9.74 19.42 4.40
CA LYS A 13 -9.57 19.70 2.97
C LYS A 13 -10.11 18.53 2.14
N GLY A 14 -10.85 18.88 1.08
CA GLY A 14 -11.46 17.89 0.19
C GLY A 14 -10.43 16.94 -0.42
N LYS A 15 -10.89 15.75 -0.85
CA LYS A 15 -10.07 14.71 -1.50
C LYS A 15 -9.11 15.29 -2.55
N ASP A 16 -9.56 16.27 -3.32
CA ASP A 16 -8.80 16.89 -4.41
C ASP A 16 -7.55 17.63 -3.93
N GLU A 17 -7.61 18.29 -2.77
CA GLU A 17 -6.46 19.02 -2.26
C GLU A 17 -5.40 18.07 -1.71
N LEU A 18 -5.81 16.98 -1.05
CA LEU A 18 -4.90 15.92 -0.64
C LEU A 18 -4.19 15.30 -1.86
N ILE A 19 -4.93 15.03 -2.93
CA ILE A 19 -4.37 14.54 -4.20
C ILE A 19 -3.35 15.54 -4.77
N LYS A 20 -3.67 16.84 -4.77
CA LYS A 20 -2.75 17.88 -5.22
C LYS A 20 -1.47 17.91 -4.38
N CYS A 21 -1.59 17.91 -3.06
CA CYS A 21 -0.45 17.93 -2.15
C CYS A 21 0.47 16.73 -2.34
N ILE A 22 -0.10 15.52 -2.44
CA ILE A 22 0.72 14.31 -2.57
C ILE A 22 1.39 14.22 -3.95
N LYS A 23 0.70 14.62 -5.02
CA LYS A 23 1.30 14.74 -6.36
C LYS A 23 2.50 15.67 -6.34
N LEU A 24 2.38 16.84 -5.69
CA LEU A 24 3.47 17.80 -5.55
C LEU A 24 4.63 17.21 -4.73
N ALA A 25 4.34 16.50 -3.64
CA ALA A 25 5.37 15.88 -2.80
C ALA A 25 6.15 14.80 -3.56
N ILE A 26 5.47 13.85 -4.20
CA ILE A 26 6.10 12.80 -5.00
C ILE A 26 6.87 13.41 -6.19
N SER A 27 6.28 14.40 -6.88
CA SER A 27 6.95 15.08 -7.99
C SER A 27 8.22 15.78 -7.54
N SER A 28 8.17 16.50 -6.42
CA SER A 28 9.34 17.21 -5.87
C SER A 28 10.44 16.22 -5.47
N TYR A 29 10.04 15.11 -4.83
CA TYR A 29 10.96 14.02 -4.49
C TYR A 29 11.65 13.47 -5.74
N LEU A 30 10.89 13.05 -6.77
CA LEU A 30 11.47 12.44 -7.97
C LEU A 30 12.29 13.44 -8.81
N LYS A 31 11.90 14.72 -8.86
CA LYS A 31 12.70 15.79 -9.47
C LYS A 31 14.06 15.93 -8.78
N SER A 32 14.11 15.83 -7.45
CA SER A 32 15.36 15.87 -6.70
C SER A 32 16.30 14.68 -7.00
N LYS A 33 15.77 13.61 -7.60
CA LYS A 33 16.52 12.43 -8.07
C LYS A 33 16.82 12.47 -9.58
N SER A 34 16.55 13.59 -10.23
CA SER A 34 16.82 13.81 -11.65
C SER A 34 16.05 12.89 -12.61
N TYR A 35 14.87 12.37 -12.19
CA TYR A 35 14.01 11.64 -13.12
C TYR A 35 13.42 12.57 -14.20
N PRO A 36 13.27 12.09 -15.45
CA PRO A 36 12.64 12.86 -16.52
C PRO A 36 11.19 13.23 -16.20
N ILE A 37 10.74 14.41 -16.63
CA ILE A 37 9.37 14.91 -16.38
C ILE A 37 8.29 13.91 -16.82
N LYS A 38 8.46 13.29 -18.00
CA LYS A 38 7.51 12.29 -18.52
C LYS A 38 7.38 11.06 -17.59
N VAL A 39 8.47 10.63 -16.97
CA VAL A 39 8.47 9.51 -16.00
C VAL A 39 7.75 9.94 -14.73
N ILE A 40 7.99 11.16 -14.25
CA ILE A 40 7.34 11.71 -13.07
C ILE A 40 5.83 11.80 -13.30
N GLU A 41 5.39 12.36 -14.42
CA GLU A 41 3.97 12.48 -14.79
C GLU A 41 3.26 11.12 -14.84
N GLU A 42 3.95 10.09 -15.35
CA GLU A 42 3.44 8.73 -15.36
C GLU A 42 3.29 8.17 -13.93
N ILE A 43 4.27 8.43 -13.04
CA ILE A 43 4.22 8.01 -11.63
C ILE A 43 3.11 8.74 -10.87
N VAL A 44 2.99 10.06 -11.03
CA VAL A 44 1.98 10.87 -10.32
C VAL A 44 0.66 11.02 -11.10
N ASN A 45 0.39 10.09 -12.01
CA ASN A 45 -0.82 10.06 -12.83
C ASN A 45 -2.09 10.26 -11.97
N GLU A 46 -2.87 11.27 -12.31
CA GLU A 46 -4.02 11.68 -11.50
C GLU A 46 -5.13 10.66 -11.48
N LYS A 47 -5.40 10.00 -12.62
CA LYS A 47 -6.41 8.95 -12.71
C LYS A 47 -6.05 7.80 -11.77
N PHE A 48 -4.80 7.38 -11.73
CA PHE A 48 -4.35 6.37 -10.77
C PHE A 48 -4.62 6.82 -9.32
N ILE A 49 -4.24 8.04 -8.94
CA ILE A 49 -4.39 8.50 -7.56
C ILE A 49 -5.87 8.67 -7.18
N SER A 50 -6.70 9.22 -8.07
CA SER A 50 -8.11 9.53 -7.79
C SER A 50 -9.01 8.28 -7.77
N SER A 51 -8.66 7.25 -8.55
CA SER A 51 -9.34 5.95 -8.57
C SER A 51 -9.06 5.09 -7.34
N ASN A 52 -8.12 5.47 -6.47
CA ASN A 52 -7.77 4.72 -5.27
C ASN A 52 -8.28 5.38 -3.99
N PRO A 53 -8.49 4.62 -2.91
CA PRO A 53 -8.88 5.18 -1.63
C PRO A 53 -7.86 6.20 -1.10
N SER A 54 -8.34 7.38 -0.73
CA SER A 54 -7.47 8.51 -0.35
C SER A 54 -6.63 8.25 0.90
N TYR A 55 -7.06 7.33 1.77
CA TYR A 55 -6.31 6.98 2.98
C TYR A 55 -4.93 6.38 2.69
N TYR A 56 -4.73 5.73 1.52
CA TYR A 56 -3.41 5.24 1.12
C TYR A 56 -2.40 6.38 0.92
N LEU A 57 -2.87 7.62 0.72
CA LEU A 57 -2.01 8.78 0.49
C LEU A 57 -1.31 9.30 1.75
N TYR A 58 -1.78 8.89 2.93
CA TYR A 58 -1.28 9.32 4.23
C TYR A 58 -1.28 8.17 5.25
N TYR A 59 -1.18 6.93 4.77
CA TYR A 59 -1.38 5.73 5.57
C TYR A 59 -0.59 5.69 6.90
N PRO A 60 0.70 6.09 6.97
CA PRO A 60 1.44 6.17 8.23
C PRO A 60 0.81 7.12 9.27
N TYR A 61 0.16 8.21 8.84
CA TYR A 61 -0.43 9.17 9.75
C TYR A 61 -1.63 8.61 10.52
N LEU A 62 -2.33 7.61 9.96
CA LEU A 62 -3.46 6.95 10.62
C LEU A 62 -3.08 6.28 11.94
N PHE A 63 -1.83 5.82 12.05
CA PHE A 63 -1.35 5.07 13.21
C PHE A 63 -0.36 5.88 14.07
N ASN A 64 0.03 7.08 13.63
CA ASN A 64 1.09 7.85 14.28
C ASN A 64 0.69 8.39 15.66
N ASP A 65 -0.59 8.53 15.98
CA ASP A 65 -1.02 8.93 17.33
C ASP A 65 -0.51 7.98 18.41
N TYR A 66 -0.49 6.68 18.09
CA TYR A 66 0.04 5.68 19.00
C TYR A 66 1.57 5.71 19.03
N PHE A 67 2.22 5.59 17.86
CA PHE A 67 3.67 5.44 17.74
C PHE A 67 4.47 6.71 18.03
N GLN A 68 3.86 7.89 17.87
CA GLN A 68 4.43 9.19 18.17
C GLN A 68 5.78 9.46 17.48
N VAL A 69 5.91 9.08 16.21
CA VAL A 69 7.06 9.48 15.40
C VAL A 69 6.98 10.99 15.20
N LYS A 70 7.93 11.72 15.77
CA LYS A 70 7.90 13.20 15.82
C LYS A 70 8.34 13.87 14.53
N ASN A 71 9.20 13.21 13.74
CA ASN A 71 9.74 13.78 12.53
C ASN A 71 8.70 13.72 11.40
N LYS A 72 8.13 14.88 11.05
CA LYS A 72 7.13 15.01 9.98
C LYS A 72 7.70 14.61 8.61
N GLU A 73 8.96 14.91 8.35
CA GLU A 73 9.62 14.53 7.10
C GLU A 73 9.74 13.01 6.97
N THR A 74 10.04 12.31 8.07
CA THR A 74 10.00 10.85 8.11
C THR A 74 8.62 10.31 7.73
N LEU A 75 7.55 10.87 8.28
CA LEU A 75 6.18 10.44 7.97
C LEU A 75 5.78 10.76 6.52
N ASN A 76 6.23 11.89 5.97
CA ASN A 76 6.04 12.23 4.56
C ASN A 76 6.76 11.22 3.65
N LEU A 77 8.03 10.92 3.95
CA LEU A 77 8.82 9.93 3.21
C LEU A 77 8.17 8.54 3.27
N LEU A 78 7.66 8.11 4.42
CA LEU A 78 6.91 6.87 4.55
C LEU A 78 5.61 6.87 3.72
N SER A 79 4.93 8.01 3.62
CA SER A 79 3.72 8.13 2.79
C SER A 79 4.06 8.05 1.30
N ILE A 80 5.12 8.75 0.87
CA ILE A 80 5.63 8.68 -0.50
C ILE A 80 6.04 7.25 -0.85
N SER A 81 6.85 6.60 -0.01
CA SER A 81 7.30 5.23 -0.26
C SER A 81 6.13 4.23 -0.29
N GLY A 82 5.13 4.39 0.58
CA GLY A 82 3.90 3.59 0.55
C GLY A 82 3.15 3.70 -0.78
N ILE A 83 2.98 4.91 -1.30
CA ILE A 83 2.27 5.13 -2.58
C ILE A 83 3.06 4.61 -3.77
N LEU A 84 4.37 4.86 -3.80
CA LEU A 84 5.25 4.34 -4.86
C LEU A 84 5.16 2.82 -4.89
N TYR A 85 5.31 2.16 -3.75
CA TYR A 85 5.24 0.71 -3.67
C TYR A 85 3.86 0.16 -4.05
N TYR A 86 2.79 0.80 -3.57
CA TYR A 86 1.42 0.46 -3.96
C TYR A 86 1.22 0.54 -5.47
N LYS A 87 1.67 1.64 -6.10
CA LYS A 87 1.62 1.79 -7.56
C LYS A 87 2.40 0.68 -8.27
N ALA A 88 3.57 0.31 -7.77
CA ALA A 88 4.33 -0.78 -8.36
C ALA A 88 3.58 -2.10 -8.33
N ILE A 89 2.92 -2.43 -7.21
CA ILE A 89 2.12 -3.65 -7.07
C ILE A 89 1.00 -3.67 -8.11
N ILE A 90 0.18 -2.62 -8.18
CA ILE A 90 -0.94 -2.53 -9.13
C ILE A 90 -0.46 -2.68 -10.58
N LEU A 91 0.66 -2.04 -10.94
CA LEU A 91 1.22 -2.17 -12.28
C LEU A 91 1.73 -3.59 -12.57
N ILE A 92 2.33 -4.26 -11.58
CA ILE A 92 2.82 -5.63 -11.71
C ILE A 92 1.64 -6.60 -11.85
N ASP A 93 0.62 -6.48 -11.02
CA ASP A 93 -0.58 -7.32 -11.09
C ASP A 93 -1.26 -7.19 -12.46
N ASP A 94 -1.44 -5.97 -12.95
CA ASP A 94 -2.04 -5.71 -14.26
C ASP A 94 -1.19 -6.27 -15.43
N ILE A 95 0.14 -6.30 -15.31
CA ILE A 95 1.00 -6.97 -16.32
C ILE A 95 0.72 -8.48 -16.39
N PHE A 96 0.48 -9.11 -15.24
CA PHE A 96 0.23 -10.56 -15.15
C PHE A 96 -1.20 -10.94 -15.48
N ASP A 97 -2.17 -10.10 -15.10
CA ASP A 97 -3.59 -10.41 -15.21
C ASP A 97 -4.15 -10.04 -16.60
N ASN A 98 -3.66 -8.94 -17.19
CA ASN A 98 -4.13 -8.46 -18.47
C ASN A 98 -3.24 -8.95 -19.63
N LYS A 99 -3.66 -10.06 -20.25
CA LYS A 99 -2.94 -10.69 -21.37
C LYS A 99 -2.70 -9.72 -22.54
N ASP A 100 -3.66 -8.84 -22.81
CA ASP A 100 -3.66 -7.88 -23.92
C ASP A 100 -3.21 -6.47 -23.52
N SER A 101 -2.66 -6.31 -22.31
CA SER A 101 -2.16 -5.01 -21.85
C SER A 101 -1.16 -4.43 -22.84
N LYS A 102 -1.56 -3.39 -23.58
CA LYS A 102 -0.62 -2.53 -24.30
C LYS A 102 0.35 -1.92 -23.28
N TYR A 103 1.61 -1.75 -23.66
CA TYR A 103 2.65 -1.10 -22.84
C TYR A 103 3.18 -1.89 -21.62
N LYS A 104 3.17 -3.24 -21.63
CA LYS A 104 3.75 -4.06 -20.54
C LYS A 104 5.16 -3.63 -20.14
N PHE A 105 6.02 -3.33 -21.11
CA PHE A 105 7.38 -2.84 -20.84
C PHE A 105 7.38 -1.52 -20.06
N GLN A 106 6.54 -0.57 -20.43
CA GLN A 106 6.45 0.72 -19.73
C GLN A 106 5.91 0.55 -18.31
N LYS A 107 4.86 -0.25 -18.13
CA LYS A 107 4.34 -0.59 -16.79
C LYS A 107 5.41 -1.24 -15.92
N PHE A 108 6.16 -2.20 -16.47
CA PHE A 108 7.26 -2.86 -15.78
C PHE A 108 8.36 -1.85 -15.38
N PHE A 109 8.75 -0.98 -16.31
CA PHE A 109 9.78 0.02 -16.06
C PHE A 109 9.38 1.00 -14.95
N ILE A 110 8.14 1.51 -14.99
CA ILE A 110 7.61 2.40 -13.94
C ILE A 110 7.49 1.66 -12.60
N ALA A 111 7.03 0.42 -12.59
CA ALA A 111 6.96 -0.39 -11.38
C ALA A 111 8.34 -0.58 -10.74
N ASN A 112 9.38 -0.84 -11.54
CA ASN A 112 10.75 -0.96 -11.03
C ASN A 112 11.24 0.34 -10.40
N ILE A 113 11.04 1.49 -11.06
CA ILE A 113 11.41 2.80 -10.50
C ILE A 113 10.72 3.02 -9.15
N CYS A 114 9.42 2.76 -9.09
CA CYS A 114 8.64 2.89 -7.87
C CYS A 114 9.15 1.98 -6.74
N GLN A 115 9.49 0.71 -7.02
CA GLN A 115 10.07 -0.20 -6.04
C GLN A 115 11.46 0.26 -5.58
N GLU A 116 12.31 0.66 -6.51
CA GLU A 116 13.67 1.12 -6.23
C GLU A 116 13.66 2.36 -5.32
N GLU A 117 12.85 3.36 -5.65
CA GLU A 117 12.73 4.58 -4.85
C GLU A 117 12.09 4.30 -3.48
N THR A 118 11.14 3.37 -3.39
CA THR A 118 10.63 2.88 -2.10
C THR A 118 11.78 2.34 -1.24
N ILE A 119 12.62 1.47 -1.79
CA ILE A 119 13.75 0.88 -1.05
C ILE A 119 14.79 1.93 -0.68
N LYS A 120 15.10 2.89 -1.56
CA LYS A 120 16.02 4.00 -1.24
C LYS A 120 15.50 4.86 -0.10
N ILE A 121 14.21 5.18 -0.09
CA ILE A 121 13.58 5.91 1.03
C ILE A 121 13.68 5.09 2.31
N LEU A 122 13.27 3.82 2.28
CA LEU A 122 13.29 2.99 3.48
C LEU A 122 14.72 2.76 3.99
N SER A 123 15.71 2.65 3.11
CA SER A 123 17.13 2.50 3.47
C SER A 123 17.73 3.76 4.09
N SER A 124 17.16 4.95 3.84
CA SER A 124 17.57 6.16 4.56
C SER A 124 16.99 6.23 5.98
N LEU A 125 15.94 5.44 6.26
CA LEU A 125 15.27 5.38 7.56
C LEU A 125 15.71 4.17 8.41
N PHE A 126 16.13 3.09 7.77
CA PHE A 126 16.49 1.83 8.42
C PHE A 126 17.87 1.36 7.95
N SER A 127 18.78 1.17 8.90
CA SER A 127 20.08 0.54 8.62
C SER A 127 19.91 -0.87 8.03
N ALA A 128 20.87 -1.33 7.23
CA ALA A 128 20.83 -2.65 6.59
C ALA A 128 20.63 -3.83 7.59
N ASN A 129 21.11 -3.69 8.83
CA ASN A 129 20.98 -4.71 9.88
C ASN A 129 19.70 -4.58 10.72
N SER A 130 18.80 -3.67 10.37
CA SER A 130 17.54 -3.46 11.10
C SER A 130 16.63 -4.68 11.01
N ASP A 131 16.00 -5.06 12.12
CA ASP A 131 14.95 -6.09 12.15
C ASP A 131 13.74 -5.75 11.29
N PHE A 132 13.57 -4.48 10.93
CA PHE A 132 12.58 -4.05 9.93
C PHE A 132 12.71 -4.86 8.63
N TRP A 133 13.93 -5.09 8.14
CA TRP A 133 14.14 -5.79 6.87
C TRP A 133 13.75 -7.27 6.93
N LYS A 134 13.80 -7.89 8.12
CA LYS A 134 13.25 -9.23 8.34
C LYS A 134 11.73 -9.22 8.17
N THR A 135 11.06 -8.26 8.80
CA THR A 135 9.60 -8.07 8.70
C THR A 135 9.18 -7.72 7.27
N TRP A 136 9.91 -6.84 6.58
CA TRP A 136 9.71 -6.52 5.16
C TRP A 136 9.71 -7.77 4.29
N ASN A 137 10.67 -8.66 4.49
CA ASN A 137 10.75 -9.90 3.72
C ASN A 137 9.57 -10.84 4.03
N VAL A 138 9.13 -10.91 5.29
CA VAL A 138 7.90 -11.64 5.65
C VAL A 138 6.70 -11.08 4.88
N ARG A 139 6.48 -9.76 4.89
CA ARG A 139 5.36 -9.13 4.15
C ARG A 139 5.40 -9.42 2.65
N LYS A 140 6.59 -9.39 2.05
CA LYS A 140 6.79 -9.70 0.64
C LYS A 140 6.35 -11.13 0.30
N PHE A 141 6.70 -12.11 1.14
CA PHE A 141 6.29 -13.49 0.94
C PHE A 141 4.83 -13.74 1.32
N GLU A 142 4.25 -13.00 2.27
CA GLU A 142 2.80 -12.97 2.51
C GLU A 142 2.05 -12.56 1.24
N TYR A 143 2.45 -11.46 0.60
CA TYR A 143 1.84 -11.03 -0.66
C TYR A 143 1.99 -12.08 -1.78
N ALA A 144 3.17 -12.68 -1.92
CA ALA A 144 3.39 -13.74 -2.90
C ALA A 144 2.50 -14.98 -2.66
N LYS A 145 2.19 -15.30 -1.39
CA LYS A 145 1.20 -16.34 -1.05
C LYS A 145 -0.20 -15.93 -1.47
N ALA A 146 -0.60 -14.67 -1.23
CA ALA A 146 -1.88 -14.15 -1.70
C ALA A 146 -2.05 -14.34 -3.22
N TYR A 147 -1.07 -13.90 -4.01
CA TYR A 147 -1.12 -14.08 -5.47
C TYR A 147 -1.31 -15.54 -5.89
N ARG A 148 -0.63 -16.49 -5.23
CA ARG A 148 -0.76 -17.93 -5.53
C ARG A 148 -2.14 -18.50 -5.16
N LEU A 149 -2.69 -18.10 -4.01
CA LEU A 149 -4.01 -18.52 -3.55
C LEU A 149 -5.10 -17.97 -4.49
N ASP A 150 -4.99 -16.70 -4.85
CA ASP A 150 -5.96 -16.00 -5.71
C ASP A 150 -6.09 -16.61 -7.11
N LYS A 151 -5.00 -17.13 -7.66
CA LYS A 151 -4.98 -17.83 -8.97
C LYS A 151 -5.51 -19.27 -8.91
N ASN A 152 -5.83 -19.80 -7.73
CA ASN A 152 -6.36 -21.15 -7.59
C ASN A 152 -7.77 -21.10 -6.98
N LEU A 153 -8.78 -20.99 -7.84
CA LEU A 153 -10.22 -20.93 -7.48
C LEU A 153 -10.70 -22.03 -6.53
N LYS A 154 -10.03 -23.20 -6.48
CA LYS A 154 -10.39 -24.31 -5.59
C LYS A 154 -9.80 -24.20 -4.19
N SER A 155 -8.96 -23.20 -3.94
CA SER A 155 -8.17 -23.08 -2.72
C SER A 155 -8.88 -22.39 -1.56
N ILE A 156 -10.02 -21.74 -1.80
CA ILE A 156 -10.81 -21.04 -0.77
C ILE A 156 -12.18 -21.69 -0.66
N GLN A 157 -12.41 -22.37 0.45
CA GLN A 157 -13.59 -23.20 0.72
C GLN A 157 -14.51 -22.58 1.77
N ASN A 158 -14.00 -21.65 2.57
CA ASN A 158 -14.74 -21.08 3.70
C ASN A 158 -14.27 -19.65 4.01
N PHE A 159 -15.04 -18.97 4.86
CA PHE A 159 -14.77 -17.59 5.27
C PHE A 159 -13.42 -17.42 5.97
N SER A 160 -12.96 -18.42 6.75
CA SER A 160 -11.66 -18.34 7.42
C SER A 160 -10.50 -18.29 6.42
N GLU A 161 -10.57 -19.09 5.36
CA GLU A 161 -9.57 -19.08 4.28
C GLU A 161 -9.62 -17.78 3.47
N PHE A 162 -10.81 -17.21 3.27
CA PHE A 162 -10.95 -15.86 2.70
C PHE A 162 -10.26 -14.80 3.56
N VAL A 163 -10.45 -14.82 4.88
CA VAL A 163 -9.79 -13.86 5.79
C VAL A 163 -8.27 -14.00 5.71
N VAL A 164 -7.74 -15.23 5.57
CA VAL A 164 -6.31 -15.45 5.36
C VAL A 164 -5.83 -14.88 4.02
N LEU A 165 -6.60 -15.06 2.93
CA LEU A 165 -6.29 -14.43 1.64
C LEU A 165 -6.26 -12.90 1.77
N ALA A 166 -7.30 -12.31 2.37
CA ALA A 166 -7.40 -10.87 2.58
C ALA A 166 -6.22 -10.35 3.42
N ASP A 167 -5.84 -11.06 4.48
CA ASP A 167 -4.70 -10.72 5.32
C ASP A 167 -3.38 -10.68 4.54
N TYR A 168 -3.16 -11.66 3.66
CA TYR A 168 -1.99 -11.72 2.78
C TYR A 168 -2.02 -10.66 1.67
N LYS A 169 -3.17 -10.37 1.06
CA LYS A 169 -3.32 -9.27 0.07
C LYS A 169 -3.02 -7.91 0.71
N SER A 170 -3.37 -7.76 1.98
CA SER A 170 -3.14 -6.54 2.77
C SER A 170 -1.71 -6.38 3.31
N ALA A 171 -0.82 -7.35 3.08
CA ALA A 171 0.51 -7.41 3.72
C ALA A 171 1.33 -6.12 3.55
N PHE A 172 1.19 -5.44 2.42
CA PHE A 172 1.90 -4.18 2.15
C PHE A 172 1.27 -2.96 2.82
N GLY A 173 -0.03 -2.97 3.13
CA GLY A 173 -0.65 -1.97 4.00
C GLY A 173 -0.07 -2.01 5.41
N LYS A 174 0.21 -3.22 5.91
CA LYS A 174 0.84 -3.43 7.23
C LYS A 174 2.24 -2.83 7.34
N ILE A 175 2.96 -2.64 6.23
CA ILE A 175 4.30 -2.05 6.26
C ILE A 175 4.30 -0.64 6.85
N ALA A 176 3.24 0.15 6.67
CA ALA A 176 3.15 1.46 7.33
C ALA A 176 3.18 1.33 8.86
N ILE A 177 2.46 0.34 9.40
CA ILE A 177 2.43 0.01 10.83
C ILE A 177 3.81 -0.52 11.25
N ASP A 178 4.40 -1.43 10.47
CA ASP A 178 5.71 -2.00 10.73
C ASP A 178 6.79 -0.89 10.79
N CYS A 179 6.81 0.03 9.82
CA CYS A 179 7.72 1.18 9.79
C CYS A 179 7.63 2.03 11.06
N LEU A 180 6.41 2.40 11.47
CA LEU A 180 6.20 3.21 12.67
C LEU A 180 6.60 2.45 13.95
N PHE A 181 6.31 1.16 14.02
CA PHE A 181 6.76 0.31 15.12
C PHE A 181 8.28 0.32 15.21
N TYR A 182 9.01 0.13 14.11
CA TYR A 182 10.47 0.10 14.11
C TYR A 182 11.13 1.48 14.31
N LEU A 183 10.47 2.58 13.94
CA LEU A 183 10.96 3.95 14.17
C LEU A 183 10.62 4.51 15.55
N SER A 184 9.54 4.03 16.17
CA SER A 184 9.11 4.55 17.47
C SER A 184 9.95 4.03 18.63
N ASN A 185 9.97 4.79 19.72
CA ASN A 185 10.51 4.31 21.00
C ASN A 185 9.50 3.41 21.74
N LYS A 186 8.26 3.29 21.25
CA LYS A 186 7.20 2.48 21.83
C LYS A 186 7.21 1.08 21.21
N LYS A 187 8.06 0.21 21.75
CA LYS A 187 8.20 -1.19 21.30
C LYS A 187 7.21 -2.14 21.98
N GLU A 188 5.99 -1.67 22.27
CA GLU A 188 4.97 -2.50 22.91
C GLU A 188 4.37 -3.49 21.89
N LYS A 189 4.82 -4.74 21.98
CA LYS A 189 4.45 -5.78 21.02
C LYS A 189 2.95 -6.08 21.03
N THR A 190 2.28 -5.92 22.17
CA THR A 190 0.84 -6.20 22.31
C THR A 190 0.03 -5.25 21.45
N MET A 191 0.25 -3.94 21.58
CA MET A 191 -0.50 -2.97 20.79
C MET A 191 -0.13 -3.02 19.31
N TYR A 192 1.14 -3.27 18.96
CA TYR A 192 1.55 -3.50 17.58
C TYR A 192 0.76 -4.66 16.95
N LYS A 193 0.62 -5.80 17.65
CA LYS A 193 -0.19 -6.93 17.19
C LYS A 193 -1.67 -6.57 17.06
N ALA A 194 -2.22 -5.85 18.03
CA ALA A 194 -3.62 -5.39 17.99
C ALA A 194 -3.88 -4.46 16.80
N LEU A 195 -2.94 -3.59 16.44
CA LEU A 195 -3.05 -2.74 15.24
C LEU A 195 -3.02 -3.55 13.94
N LEU A 196 -2.14 -4.57 13.86
CA LEU A 196 -2.12 -5.48 12.71
C LEU A 196 -3.42 -6.27 12.57
N GLU A 197 -3.98 -6.74 13.68
CA GLU A 197 -5.26 -7.46 13.70
C GLU A 197 -6.42 -6.54 13.30
N SER A 198 -6.46 -5.32 13.84
CA SER A 198 -7.46 -4.32 13.43
C SER A 198 -7.35 -3.99 11.94
N HIS A 199 -6.14 -3.89 11.39
CA HIS A 199 -5.92 -3.67 9.96
C HIS A 199 -6.42 -4.86 9.13
N ASN A 200 -6.17 -6.10 9.58
CA ASN A 200 -6.67 -7.30 8.91
C ASN A 200 -8.21 -7.29 8.84
N LEU A 201 -8.89 -7.06 9.96
CA LEU A 201 -10.35 -7.00 10.01
C LEU A 201 -10.91 -5.89 9.11
N PHE A 202 -10.29 -4.71 9.13
CA PHE A 202 -10.64 -3.61 8.23
C PHE A 202 -10.52 -4.04 6.76
N TYR A 203 -9.39 -4.66 6.39
CA TYR A 203 -9.13 -5.03 5.01
C TYR A 203 -10.02 -6.19 4.53
N ALA A 204 -10.34 -7.16 5.40
CA ALA A 204 -11.30 -8.21 5.09
C ALA A 204 -12.69 -7.61 4.77
N GLY A 205 -13.16 -6.66 5.58
CA GLY A 205 -14.40 -5.92 5.30
C GLY A 205 -14.34 -5.12 4.00
N PHE A 206 -13.22 -4.45 3.74
CA PHE A 206 -12.99 -3.72 2.49
C PHE A 206 -13.04 -4.65 1.26
N ARG A 207 -12.43 -5.84 1.34
CA ARG A 207 -12.44 -6.84 0.27
C ARG A 207 -13.83 -7.42 0.01
N ILE A 208 -14.64 -7.65 1.04
CA ILE A 208 -16.04 -8.09 0.83
C ILE A 208 -16.79 -7.04 0.01
N MET A 209 -16.62 -5.76 0.31
CA MET A 209 -17.25 -4.67 -0.44
C MET A 209 -16.74 -4.60 -1.88
N ASP A 210 -15.42 -4.76 -2.10
CA ASP A 210 -14.79 -4.80 -3.41
C ASP A 210 -15.36 -5.94 -4.26
N ASP A 211 -15.40 -7.17 -3.72
CA ASP A 211 -15.95 -8.35 -4.38
C ASP A 211 -17.46 -8.16 -4.74
N ILE A 212 -18.25 -7.43 -3.94
CA ILE A 212 -19.65 -7.11 -4.30
C ILE A 212 -19.71 -6.18 -5.53
N ILE A 213 -18.83 -5.18 -5.58
CA ILE A 213 -18.80 -4.18 -6.66
C ILE A 213 -18.28 -4.81 -7.96
N ASP A 214 -17.25 -5.64 -7.86
CA ASP A 214 -16.52 -6.21 -9.00
C ASP A 214 -17.04 -7.61 -9.40
N TYR A 215 -18.14 -8.06 -8.81
CA TYR A 215 -18.73 -9.40 -9.03
C TYR A 215 -18.76 -9.84 -10.50
N THR A 216 -19.21 -8.96 -11.40
CA THR A 216 -19.32 -9.31 -12.84
C THR A 216 -17.96 -9.49 -13.51
N GLU A 217 -16.96 -8.71 -13.11
CA GLU A 217 -15.60 -8.77 -13.65
C GLU A 217 -14.87 -10.00 -13.14
N ASP A 218 -14.91 -10.26 -11.82
CA ASP A 218 -14.25 -11.40 -11.18
C ASP A 218 -14.77 -12.73 -11.73
N VAL A 219 -16.09 -12.85 -11.91
CA VAL A 219 -16.72 -14.05 -12.49
C VAL A 219 -16.27 -14.27 -13.93
N LYS A 220 -16.12 -13.21 -14.74
CA LYS A 220 -15.61 -13.32 -16.12
C LYS A 220 -14.14 -13.70 -16.17
N ASN A 221 -13.34 -13.20 -15.23
CA ASN A 221 -11.89 -13.44 -15.16
C ASN A 221 -11.53 -14.77 -14.47
N GLY A 222 -12.50 -15.46 -13.87
CA GLY A 222 -12.25 -16.67 -13.10
C GLY A 222 -11.42 -16.40 -11.84
N GLN A 223 -11.66 -15.26 -11.21
CA GLN A 223 -11.09 -14.90 -9.90
C GLN A 223 -12.01 -15.37 -8.77
N PHE A 224 -11.45 -15.59 -7.59
CA PHE A 224 -12.27 -15.87 -6.41
C PHE A 224 -13.08 -14.63 -6.05
N ASN A 225 -14.34 -14.82 -5.67
CA ASN A 225 -15.22 -13.76 -5.21
C ASN A 225 -16.16 -14.32 -4.12
N ILE A 226 -16.19 -13.69 -2.95
CA ILE A 226 -16.94 -14.21 -1.80
C ILE A 226 -18.47 -14.04 -1.93
N SER A 227 -18.92 -13.20 -2.86
CA SER A 227 -20.34 -12.89 -3.09
C SER A 227 -21.00 -13.82 -4.10
N LYS A 228 -20.26 -14.80 -4.61
CA LYS A 228 -20.75 -15.85 -5.53
C LYS A 228 -21.46 -16.97 -4.78
#